data_AF-A0A927G004-F1
#
_entry.id   AF-A0A927G004-F1
#
_cell.length_a   1.000
_cell.length_b   1.000
_cell.length_c   1.000
_cell.angle_alpha   90.00
_cell.angle_beta   90.00
_cell.angle_gamma   90.00
#
_symmetry.space_group_name_H-M   'P 1'
#
loop_
_entity.id
_entity.type
_entity.pdbx_description
1 polymer ?
#
loop_
_entity_poly.entity_id
_entity_poly.type
_entity_poly.pdbx_seq_one_letter_code
_entity_poly.pdbx_strand_id
1 'polypeptide(L)'
;MSKLPVMEIFGPTIQGEGMVIGQKTMFVRTAGCDYSCSWCDSAFTWDGSGKELIKQMDAEEIWEELVSVGGNRFSFVTISGGNPGLLRNLSDLIVILKENNMKIGLETQGSKWQDWFLEIDELTISPKPPSSGMVTDFEVLSMIINNLKVGNPTNNLSLKVVVFNDLDYAYAKKVHLLYPEVPFFLQVGNDDNKTTDDRHLVNHLLQKYEWLINKVMQDTELNDVKVLPQLHTYIWGNKRGV
;
A
#
# COMPACT_ATOMS: atom_id res chain seq x y z
N MET A 1 -15.91 -9.97 20.16
CA MET A 1 -14.69 -9.23 19.78
C MET A 1 -15.07 -8.09 18.84
N SER A 2 -14.23 -7.06 18.69
CA SER A 2 -14.55 -5.91 17.84
C SER A 2 -14.39 -6.29 16.37
N LYS A 3 -15.39 -6.01 15.52
CA LYS A 3 -15.36 -6.39 14.10
C LYS A 3 -14.58 -5.39 13.24
N LEU A 4 -13.92 -5.88 12.21
CA LEU A 4 -13.21 -5.15 11.18
C LEU A 4 -14.06 -5.14 9.89
N PRO A 5 -14.12 -4.01 9.15
CA PRO A 5 -14.82 -3.92 7.88
C PRO A 5 -13.95 -4.49 6.76
N VAL A 6 -14.11 -5.76 6.42
CA VAL A 6 -13.33 -6.44 5.37
C VAL A 6 -14.09 -6.41 4.05
N MET A 7 -13.38 -6.05 2.97
CA MET A 7 -13.88 -6.00 1.60
C MET A 7 -13.47 -7.23 0.80
N GLU A 8 -12.19 -7.61 0.91
CA GLU A 8 -11.62 -8.71 0.13
C GLU A 8 -10.62 -9.49 0.98
N ILE A 9 -10.65 -10.82 0.86
CA ILE A 9 -9.58 -11.73 1.29
C ILE A 9 -9.24 -12.62 0.10
N PHE A 10 -8.00 -12.59 -0.36
CA PHE A 10 -7.59 -13.34 -1.55
C PHE A 10 -6.10 -13.71 -1.52
N GLY A 11 -5.73 -14.65 -2.39
CA GLY A 11 -4.37 -15.16 -2.55
C GLY A 11 -4.31 -16.70 -2.52
N PRO A 12 -3.11 -17.30 -2.42
CA PRO A 12 -1.82 -16.61 -2.42
C PRO A 12 -1.55 -15.95 -3.78
N THR A 13 -1.06 -14.73 -3.75
CA THR A 13 -0.58 -13.98 -4.92
C THR A 13 0.81 -13.39 -4.63
N ILE A 14 1.30 -12.45 -5.44
CA ILE A 14 2.51 -11.67 -5.20
C ILE A 14 2.17 -10.24 -4.80
N GLN A 15 2.93 -9.66 -3.86
CA GLN A 15 2.96 -8.21 -3.68
C GLN A 15 3.47 -7.59 -4.97
N GLY A 16 2.66 -6.74 -5.60
CA GLY A 16 3.02 -6.12 -6.88
C GLY A 16 3.83 -4.84 -6.75
N GLU A 17 4.04 -4.32 -5.54
CA GLU A 17 4.54 -2.97 -5.31
C GLU A 17 5.56 -2.87 -4.17
N GLY A 18 6.31 -1.78 -4.17
CA GLY A 18 7.09 -1.33 -3.01
C GLY A 18 8.22 -2.27 -2.57
N MET A 19 8.51 -2.21 -1.27
CA MET A 19 9.72 -2.81 -0.67
C MET A 19 9.79 -4.34 -0.73
N VAL A 20 8.65 -5.02 -0.80
CA VAL A 20 8.56 -6.48 -0.89
C VAL A 20 7.93 -6.94 -2.21
N ILE A 21 8.10 -6.17 -3.28
CA ILE A 21 7.66 -6.54 -4.64
C ILE A 21 8.10 -7.97 -5.01
N GLY A 22 7.18 -8.78 -5.51
CA GLY A 22 7.36 -10.20 -5.85
C GLY A 22 7.13 -11.17 -4.68
N GLN A 23 6.98 -10.71 -3.43
CA GLN A 23 6.74 -11.58 -2.27
C GLN A 23 5.39 -12.30 -2.39
N LYS A 24 5.39 -13.64 -2.25
CA LYS A 24 4.15 -14.42 -2.15
C LYS A 24 3.38 -14.06 -0.86
N THR A 25 2.13 -13.63 -0.97
CA THR A 25 1.34 -13.08 0.14
C THR A 25 -0.16 -13.41 0.00
N MET A 26 -0.88 -13.45 1.12
CA MET A 26 -2.33 -13.29 1.14
C MET A 26 -2.68 -11.81 1.33
N PHE A 27 -3.79 -11.34 0.77
CA PHE A 27 -4.26 -9.97 0.98
C PHE A 27 -5.51 -9.94 1.85
N VAL A 28 -5.55 -8.96 2.76
CA VAL A 28 -6.75 -8.53 3.48
C VAL A 28 -6.98 -7.06 3.14
N ARG A 29 -8.05 -6.77 2.40
CA ARG A 29 -8.45 -5.40 2.05
C ARG A 29 -9.58 -4.95 2.95
N THR A 30 -9.38 -3.87 3.71
CA THR A 30 -10.43 -3.29 4.57
C THR A 30 -11.23 -2.19 3.84
N ALA A 31 -12.32 -1.73 4.45
CA ALA A 31 -13.13 -0.62 3.96
C ALA A 31 -12.83 0.67 4.74
N GLY A 32 -13.15 1.81 4.13
CA GLY A 32 -13.02 3.14 4.72
C GLY A 32 -11.67 3.79 4.41
N CYS A 33 -11.69 5.07 4.05
CA CYS A 33 -10.51 5.88 3.83
C CYS A 33 -10.83 7.33 4.24
N ASP A 34 -9.87 8.00 4.87
CA ASP A 34 -9.94 9.43 5.19
C ASP A 34 -9.49 10.32 4.03
N TYR A 35 -9.03 9.71 2.92
CA TYR A 35 -8.66 10.36 1.67
C TYR A 35 -9.60 9.94 0.54
N SER A 36 -9.71 10.78 -0.49
CA SER A 36 -10.52 10.56 -1.70
C SER A 36 -9.71 10.83 -2.97
N CYS A 37 -8.57 10.14 -3.10
CA CYS A 37 -7.63 10.33 -4.20
C CYS A 37 -8.31 10.17 -5.58
N SER A 38 -8.08 11.12 -6.48
CA SER A 38 -8.69 11.19 -7.83
C SER A 38 -8.46 9.93 -8.69
N TRP A 39 -7.30 9.29 -8.54
CA TRP A 39 -6.86 8.13 -9.30
C TRP A 39 -6.87 6.82 -8.48
N CYS A 40 -7.61 6.76 -7.37
CA CYS A 40 -7.66 5.56 -6.54
C CYS A 40 -8.16 4.34 -7.34
N ASP A 41 -7.28 3.36 -7.56
CA ASP A 41 -7.59 2.07 -8.22
C ASP A 41 -8.61 1.23 -7.44
N SER A 42 -8.74 1.50 -6.14
CA SER A 42 -9.59 0.79 -5.19
C SER A 42 -10.68 1.69 -4.61
N ALA A 43 -11.19 2.66 -5.39
CA ALA A 43 -12.18 3.65 -4.93
C ALA A 43 -13.42 3.04 -4.24
N PHE A 44 -13.81 1.82 -4.66
CA PHE A 44 -14.92 1.05 -4.10
C PHE A 44 -14.80 0.76 -2.60
N THR A 45 -13.60 0.90 -2.00
CA THR A 45 -13.40 0.75 -0.55
C THR A 45 -13.89 1.97 0.25
N TRP A 46 -14.15 3.12 -0.37
CA TRP A 46 -14.50 4.36 0.36
C TRP A 46 -15.57 5.23 -0.32
N ASP A 47 -15.78 5.13 -1.63
CA ASP A 47 -16.76 5.96 -2.37
C ASP A 47 -18.23 5.52 -2.17
N GLY A 48 -18.45 4.42 -1.43
CA GLY A 48 -19.76 3.85 -1.14
C GLY A 48 -20.27 2.86 -2.19
N SER A 49 -19.61 2.72 -3.34
CA SER A 49 -20.02 1.81 -4.43
C SER A 49 -19.84 0.33 -4.12
N GLY A 50 -19.02 -0.01 -3.11
CA GLY A 50 -18.82 -1.38 -2.62
C GLY A 50 -19.35 -1.61 -1.20
N LYS A 51 -20.26 -0.75 -0.70
CA LYS A 51 -20.73 -0.82 0.70
C LYS A 51 -21.37 -2.17 1.04
N GLU A 52 -22.05 -2.78 0.08
CA GLU A 52 -22.68 -4.11 0.18
C GLU A 52 -21.67 -5.26 0.20
N LEU A 53 -20.42 -5.02 -0.19
CA LEU A 53 -19.33 -6.01 -0.14
C LEU A 53 -18.68 -6.08 1.26
N ILE A 54 -18.96 -5.09 2.13
CA ILE A 54 -18.36 -5.04 3.47
C ILE A 54 -18.88 -6.19 4.32
N LYS A 55 -17.98 -7.11 4.67
CA LYS A 55 -18.20 -8.12 5.71
C LYS A 55 -17.63 -7.61 7.03
N GLN A 56 -18.43 -7.64 8.09
CA GLN A 56 -17.96 -7.35 9.44
C GLN A 56 -17.41 -8.64 10.05
N MET A 57 -16.09 -8.72 10.18
CA MET A 57 -15.39 -9.93 10.61
C MET A 57 -14.53 -9.64 11.84
N ASP A 58 -14.55 -10.50 12.86
CA ASP A 58 -13.52 -10.47 13.90
C ASP A 58 -12.20 -11.10 13.41
N ALA A 59 -11.17 -11.03 14.25
CA ALA A 59 -9.82 -11.43 13.88
C ALA A 59 -9.72 -12.94 13.59
N GLU A 60 -10.45 -13.75 14.35
CA GLU A 60 -10.57 -15.20 14.16
C GLU A 60 -11.29 -15.53 12.85
N GLU A 61 -12.43 -14.88 12.55
CA GLU A 61 -13.15 -15.02 11.27
C GLU A 61 -12.22 -14.73 10.07
N ILE A 62 -11.37 -13.69 10.17
CA ILE A 62 -10.41 -13.33 9.11
C ILE A 62 -9.32 -14.39 8.97
N TRP A 63 -8.76 -14.86 10.09
CA TRP A 63 -7.75 -15.91 10.09
C TRP A 63 -8.27 -17.23 9.49
N GLU A 64 -9.48 -17.63 9.86
CA GLU A 64 -10.14 -18.81 9.29
C GLU A 64 -10.35 -18.68 7.78
N GLU A 65 -10.78 -17.51 7.28
CA GLU A 65 -10.92 -17.26 5.83
C GLU A 65 -9.55 -17.28 5.11
N LEU A 66 -8.51 -16.70 5.71
CA LEU A 66 -7.13 -16.77 5.19
C LEU A 66 -6.63 -18.21 5.05
N VAL A 67 -6.82 -19.04 6.08
CA VAL A 67 -6.44 -20.46 6.06
C VAL A 67 -7.32 -21.26 5.09
N SER A 68 -8.61 -20.95 4.99
CA SER A 68 -9.53 -21.61 4.06
C SER A 68 -9.12 -21.38 2.59
N VAL A 69 -8.76 -20.15 2.23
CA VAL A 69 -8.34 -19.78 0.87
C VAL A 69 -6.89 -20.21 0.58
N GLY A 70 -5.98 -19.89 1.50
CA GLY A 70 -4.54 -20.06 1.31
C GLY A 70 -4.05 -21.47 1.62
N GLY A 71 -4.70 -22.18 2.55
CA GLY A 71 -4.20 -23.40 3.15
C GLY A 71 -2.88 -23.15 3.88
N ASN A 72 -1.90 -24.03 3.66
CA ASN A 72 -0.53 -23.88 4.19
C ASN A 72 0.45 -23.24 3.18
N ARG A 73 -0.07 -22.53 2.17
CA ARG A 73 0.74 -22.03 1.03
C ARG A 73 1.24 -20.61 1.21
N PHE A 74 1.07 -20.00 2.37
CA PHE A 74 1.49 -18.63 2.67
C PHE A 74 2.15 -18.55 4.05
N SER A 75 3.03 -17.56 4.19
CA SER A 75 3.71 -17.20 5.44
C SER A 75 3.84 -15.67 5.56
N PHE A 76 3.08 -14.95 4.74
CA PHE A 76 3.07 -13.50 4.64
C PHE A 76 1.65 -13.04 4.33
N VAL A 77 1.18 -12.01 5.03
CA VAL A 77 -0.13 -11.39 4.83
C VAL A 77 0.05 -9.89 4.66
N THR A 78 -0.49 -9.35 3.57
CA THR A 78 -0.51 -7.91 3.29
C THR A 78 -1.88 -7.35 3.64
N ILE A 79 -1.91 -6.38 4.57
CA ILE A 79 -3.11 -5.67 4.97
C ILE A 79 -3.16 -4.31 4.26
N SER A 80 -4.28 -4.00 3.61
CA SER A 80 -4.47 -2.80 2.77
C SER A 80 -5.93 -2.30 2.79
N GLY A 81 -6.24 -1.26 2.00
CA GLY A 81 -7.56 -0.75 1.57
C GLY A 81 -8.52 -0.25 2.65
N GLY A 82 -9.38 0.74 2.41
CA GLY A 82 -8.86 2.07 2.12
C GLY A 82 -7.66 2.34 3.04
N ASN A 83 -7.83 2.98 4.19
CA ASN A 83 -6.72 3.21 5.11
C ASN A 83 -6.81 2.33 6.37
N PRO A 84 -6.03 1.24 6.49
CA PRO A 84 -5.98 0.41 7.69
C PRO A 84 -5.62 1.20 8.96
N GLY A 85 -4.89 2.32 8.83
CA GLY A 85 -4.54 3.21 9.95
C GLY A 85 -5.74 3.85 10.66
N LEU A 86 -6.96 3.71 10.12
CA LEU A 86 -8.20 4.12 10.79
C LEU A 86 -8.70 3.08 11.81
N LEU A 87 -8.22 1.84 11.73
CA LEU A 87 -8.79 0.69 12.43
C LEU A 87 -7.98 0.37 13.70
N ARG A 88 -8.46 0.87 14.85
CA ARG A 88 -7.80 0.64 16.14
C ARG A 88 -7.78 -0.83 16.54
N ASN A 89 -8.84 -1.58 16.24
CA ASN A 89 -8.98 -3.00 16.56
C ASN A 89 -8.26 -3.94 15.58
N LEU A 90 -7.48 -3.42 14.63
CA LEU A 90 -6.62 -4.25 13.78
C LEU A 90 -5.52 -4.96 14.58
N SER A 91 -5.22 -4.47 15.79
CA SER A 91 -4.29 -5.11 16.74
C SER A 91 -4.63 -6.59 16.98
N ASP A 92 -5.91 -6.93 17.05
CA ASP A 92 -6.36 -8.29 17.37
C ASP A 92 -5.97 -9.26 16.23
N LEU A 93 -6.11 -8.82 14.97
CA LEU A 93 -5.66 -9.58 13.81
C LEU A 93 -4.13 -9.71 13.76
N ILE A 94 -3.40 -8.65 14.10
CA ILE A 94 -1.93 -8.67 14.13
C ILE A 94 -1.43 -9.71 15.12
N VAL A 95 -2.02 -9.77 16.32
CA VAL A 95 -1.68 -10.78 17.33
C VAL A 95 -1.88 -12.19 16.79
N ILE A 96 -3.06 -12.49 16.22
CA ILE A 96 -3.34 -13.82 15.66
C ILE A 96 -2.35 -14.19 14.54
N LEU A 97 -2.01 -13.24 13.66
CA LEU A 97 -1.05 -13.46 12.58
C LEU A 97 0.34 -13.79 13.13
N LYS A 98 0.81 -13.04 14.15
CA LYS A 98 2.11 -13.29 14.80
C LYS A 98 2.15 -14.63 15.53
N GLU A 99 1.10 -14.97 16.28
CA GLU A 99 0.97 -16.26 16.98
C GLU A 99 1.03 -17.44 16.00
N ASN A 100 0.55 -17.25 14.77
CA ASN A 100 0.62 -18.24 13.69
C ASN A 100 1.88 -18.10 12.81
N ASN A 101 2.91 -17.36 13.25
CA ASN A 101 4.18 -17.17 12.55
C ASN A 101 4.06 -16.56 11.15
N MET A 102 3.07 -15.69 10.93
CA MET A 102 2.92 -14.94 9.68
C MET A 102 3.72 -13.64 9.75
N LYS A 103 4.46 -13.33 8.67
CA LYS A 103 4.96 -11.96 8.45
C LYS A 103 3.85 -11.05 7.95
N ILE A 104 3.89 -9.78 8.32
CA ILE A 104 2.83 -8.81 8.04
C ILE A 104 3.39 -7.64 7.24
N GLY A 105 2.80 -7.42 6.06
CA GLY A 105 2.96 -6.18 5.30
C GLY A 105 1.77 -5.25 5.51
N LEU A 106 2.01 -3.94 5.54
CA LEU A 106 0.96 -2.92 5.65
C LEU A 106 1.14 -1.83 4.59
N GLU A 107 0.03 -1.44 3.97
CA GLU A 107 -0.04 -0.27 3.09
C GLU A 107 -0.92 0.80 3.74
N THR A 108 -0.40 2.02 3.93
CA THR A 108 -1.16 3.18 4.43
C THR A 108 -0.67 4.47 3.79
N GLN A 109 -1.51 5.51 3.72
CA GLN A 109 -1.06 6.85 3.32
C GLN A 109 -0.33 7.64 4.44
N GLY A 110 -0.29 7.12 5.68
CA GLY A 110 0.41 7.78 6.78
C GLY A 110 -0.30 9.02 7.33
N SER A 111 -1.64 9.02 7.34
CA SER A 111 -2.46 10.12 7.89
C SER A 111 -2.93 9.89 9.32
N LYS A 112 -2.76 8.67 9.85
CA LYS A 112 -3.19 8.26 11.20
C LYS A 112 -2.16 7.32 11.82
N TRP A 113 -1.79 7.59 13.07
CA TRP A 113 -0.95 6.72 13.88
C TRP A 113 -1.78 5.65 14.58
N GLN A 114 -1.22 4.45 14.69
CA GLN A 114 -1.69 3.39 15.58
C GLN A 114 -0.48 2.73 16.24
N ASP A 115 -0.57 2.40 17.53
CA ASP A 115 0.55 1.79 18.25
C ASP A 115 0.94 0.43 17.67
N TRP A 116 -0.03 -0.31 17.12
CA TRP A 116 0.21 -1.58 16.45
C TRP A 116 1.05 -1.47 15.18
N PHE A 117 1.33 -0.27 14.66
CA PHE A 117 2.32 -0.09 13.58
C PHE A 117 3.71 -0.61 13.98
N LEU A 118 4.02 -0.61 15.28
CA LEU A 118 5.28 -1.14 15.83
C LEU A 118 5.40 -2.67 15.72
N GLU A 119 4.31 -3.37 15.42
CA GLU A 119 4.28 -4.82 15.27
C GLU A 119 4.30 -5.27 13.80
N ILE A 120 4.26 -4.33 12.85
CA ILE A 120 4.27 -4.63 11.41
C ILE A 120 5.70 -4.89 10.94
N ASP A 121 5.91 -6.01 10.23
CA ASP A 121 7.24 -6.39 9.73
C ASP A 121 7.68 -5.50 8.56
N GLU A 122 6.78 -5.24 7.60
CA GLU A 122 7.05 -4.50 6.36
C GLU A 122 6.01 -3.38 6.18
N LEU A 123 6.31 -2.18 6.67
CA LEU A 123 5.37 -1.04 6.67
C LEU A 123 5.70 -0.08 5.53
N THR A 124 4.78 0.04 4.57
CA THR A 124 4.87 1.02 3.48
C THR A 124 3.95 2.20 3.77
N ILE A 125 4.54 3.39 3.91
CA ILE A 125 3.81 4.66 3.98
C ILE A 125 3.83 5.31 2.59
N SER A 126 2.67 5.69 2.09
CA SER A 126 2.52 6.32 0.77
C SER A 126 1.87 7.71 0.88
N PRO A 127 2.66 8.75 1.17
CA PRO A 127 2.20 10.13 1.11
C PRO A 127 1.67 10.44 -0.30
N LYS A 128 0.50 11.10 -0.39
CA LYS A 128 -0.19 11.26 -1.67
C LYS A 128 0.22 12.57 -2.35
N PRO A 129 0.64 12.51 -3.63
CA PRO A 129 1.12 13.67 -4.38
C PRO A 129 -0.04 14.58 -4.83
N PRO A 130 0.25 15.80 -5.33
CA PRO A 130 -0.78 16.76 -5.73
C PRO A 130 -1.78 16.25 -6.77
N SER A 131 -1.37 15.38 -7.71
CA SER A 131 -2.29 14.81 -8.70
C SER A 131 -3.47 14.04 -8.09
N SER A 132 -3.32 13.55 -6.86
CA SER A 132 -4.38 12.86 -6.11
C SER A 132 -5.52 13.79 -5.68
N GLY A 133 -5.29 15.11 -5.69
CA GLY A 133 -6.20 16.11 -5.12
C GLY A 133 -6.15 16.20 -3.59
N MET A 134 -5.30 15.40 -2.93
CA MET A 134 -5.16 15.39 -1.47
C MET A 134 -4.01 16.30 -1.02
N VAL A 135 -4.08 16.77 0.24
CA VAL A 135 -3.02 17.56 0.87
C VAL A 135 -2.39 16.72 1.97
N THR A 136 -1.07 16.53 1.88
CA THR A 136 -0.31 15.82 2.91
C THR A 136 -0.12 16.68 4.15
N ASP A 137 -0.51 16.15 5.31
CA ASP A 137 -0.15 16.70 6.61
C ASP A 137 1.25 16.21 6.99
N PHE A 138 2.25 17.07 6.78
CA PHE A 138 3.65 16.73 7.06
C PHE A 138 3.97 16.68 8.55
N GLU A 139 3.18 17.33 9.42
CA GLU A 139 3.37 17.23 10.87
C GLU A 139 2.99 15.83 11.34
N VAL A 140 1.82 15.34 10.91
CA VAL A 140 1.36 13.98 11.21
C VAL A 140 2.29 12.92 10.59
N LEU A 141 2.70 13.10 9.33
CA LEU A 141 3.63 12.17 8.69
C LEU A 141 4.97 12.09 9.44
N SER A 142 5.52 13.23 9.84
CA SER A 142 6.78 13.28 10.59
C SER A 142 6.64 12.65 11.97
N MET A 143 5.51 12.87 12.65
CA MET A 143 5.20 12.22 13.93
C MET A 143 5.18 10.70 13.77
N ILE A 144 4.50 10.16 12.76
CA ILE A 144 4.42 8.71 12.51
C ILE A 144 5.82 8.13 12.24
N ILE A 145 6.59 8.74 11.34
CA ILE A 145 7.94 8.28 11.00
C ILE A 145 8.86 8.29 12.23
N ASN A 146 8.79 9.34 13.05
CA ASN A 146 9.59 9.43 14.27
C ASN A 146 9.19 8.37 15.31
N ASN A 147 7.89 8.15 15.50
CA ASN A 147 7.40 7.12 16.41
C ASN A 147 7.87 5.72 15.98
N LEU A 148 7.86 5.41 14.68
CA LEU A 148 8.36 4.14 14.15
C LEU A 148 9.85 3.95 14.44
N LYS A 149 10.67 4.96 14.13
CA LYS A 149 12.12 4.90 14.35
C LYS A 149 12.50 4.71 15.81
N VAL A 150 11.77 5.34 16.73
CA VAL A 150 12.05 5.26 18.17
C VAL A 150 11.45 3.99 18.78
N GLY A 151 10.23 3.64 18.39
CA GLY A 151 9.46 2.56 19.02
C GLY A 151 9.89 1.16 18.61
N ASN A 152 10.32 0.97 17.36
CA ASN A 152 10.86 -0.31 16.90
C ASN A 152 11.84 -0.12 15.74
N PRO A 153 13.15 0.05 16.02
CA PRO A 153 14.16 0.28 14.99
C PRO A 153 14.41 -0.93 14.08
N THR A 154 13.84 -2.10 14.40
CA THR A 154 13.96 -3.32 13.58
C THR A 154 12.83 -3.47 12.57
N ASN A 155 11.77 -2.66 12.65
CA ASN A 155 10.72 -2.68 11.63
C ASN A 155 11.24 -2.11 10.32
N ASN A 156 10.93 -2.80 9.23
CA ASN A 156 11.26 -2.30 7.91
C ASN A 156 10.19 -1.27 7.50
N LEU A 157 10.55 0.01 7.59
CA LEU A 157 9.76 1.13 7.10
C LEU A 157 10.23 1.53 5.70
N SER A 158 9.29 1.82 4.80
CA SER A 158 9.58 2.49 3.53
C SER A 158 8.58 3.60 3.20
N LEU A 159 9.02 4.53 2.37
CA LEU A 159 8.18 5.56 1.76
C LEU A 159 7.99 5.28 0.27
N LYS A 160 6.75 5.35 -0.21
CA LYS A 160 6.39 5.08 -1.60
C LYS A 160 5.48 6.18 -2.18
N VAL A 161 6.00 6.99 -3.10
CA VAL A 161 5.22 8.04 -3.76
C VAL A 161 4.88 7.64 -5.19
N VAL A 162 3.58 7.69 -5.52
CA VAL A 162 3.10 7.47 -6.89
C VAL A 162 3.33 8.73 -7.73
N VAL A 163 3.74 8.57 -8.98
CA VAL A 163 4.11 9.68 -9.87
C VAL A 163 3.36 9.58 -11.18
N PHE A 164 2.52 10.58 -11.48
CA PHE A 164 1.81 10.71 -12.76
C PHE A 164 2.44 11.75 -13.69
N ASN A 165 3.11 12.76 -13.12
CA ASN A 165 3.61 13.92 -13.85
C ASN A 165 4.77 14.59 -13.09
N ASP A 166 5.30 15.69 -13.65
CA ASP A 166 6.41 16.44 -13.07
C ASP A 166 6.12 17.07 -11.70
N LEU A 167 4.86 17.44 -11.44
CA LEU A 167 4.46 18.01 -10.16
C LEU A 167 4.51 16.95 -9.05
N ASP A 168 4.05 15.74 -9.34
CA ASP A 168 4.16 14.60 -8.42
C ASP A 168 5.62 14.20 -8.21
N TYR A 169 6.43 14.25 -9.26
CA TYR A 169 7.87 13.98 -9.18
C TYR A 169 8.58 14.97 -8.24
N ALA A 170 8.29 16.27 -8.38
CA ALA A 170 8.83 17.30 -7.50
C ALA A 170 8.36 17.11 -6.04
N TYR A 171 7.10 16.71 -5.84
CA TYR A 171 6.59 16.33 -4.53
C TYR A 171 7.33 15.12 -3.96
N ALA A 172 7.54 14.06 -4.75
CA ALA A 172 8.24 12.86 -4.32
C ALA A 172 9.67 13.19 -3.88
N LYS A 173 10.38 14.02 -4.66
CA LYS A 173 11.69 14.55 -4.27
C LYS A 173 11.66 15.28 -2.94
N LYS A 174 10.69 16.18 -2.74
CA LYS A 174 10.53 16.87 -1.45
C LYS A 174 10.35 15.88 -0.30
N VAL A 175 9.54 14.84 -0.47
CA VAL A 175 9.35 13.81 0.57
C VAL A 175 10.65 13.06 0.85
N HIS A 176 11.38 12.63 -0.18
CA HIS A 176 12.68 11.95 -0.02
C HIS A 176 13.68 12.80 0.77
N LEU A 177 13.82 14.08 0.41
CA LEU A 177 14.75 15.00 1.08
C LEU A 177 14.37 15.32 2.53
N LEU A 178 13.09 15.19 2.89
CA LEU A 178 12.63 15.36 4.28
C LEU A 178 12.95 14.15 5.16
N TYR A 179 13.09 12.95 4.58
CA TYR A 179 13.31 11.69 5.28
C TYR A 179 14.42 10.86 4.62
N PRO A 180 15.65 11.39 4.51
CA PRO A 180 16.72 10.81 3.69
C PRO A 180 17.18 9.42 4.14
N GLU A 181 16.97 9.08 5.41
CA GLU A 181 17.28 7.77 5.99
C GLU A 181 16.22 6.68 5.74
N VAL A 182 15.03 7.05 5.25
CA VAL A 182 13.95 6.09 5.01
C VAL A 182 14.02 5.57 3.56
N PRO A 183 14.10 4.25 3.33
CA PRO A 183 14.07 3.68 1.98
C PRO A 183 12.93 4.25 1.14
N PHE A 184 13.28 4.83 -0.02
CA PHE A 184 12.35 5.61 -0.82
C PHE A 184 12.06 4.97 -2.17
N PHE A 185 10.79 4.93 -2.54
CA PHE A 185 10.27 4.30 -3.74
C PHE A 185 9.42 5.28 -4.54
N LEU A 186 9.70 5.34 -5.84
CA LEU A 186 8.90 6.04 -6.84
C LEU A 186 8.08 4.99 -7.61
N GLN A 187 6.76 5.14 -7.61
CA GLN A 187 5.85 4.22 -8.29
C GLN A 187 5.21 4.90 -9.50
N VAL A 188 5.15 4.19 -10.62
CA VAL A 188 4.43 4.66 -11.81
C VAL A 188 2.93 4.74 -11.53
N GLY A 189 2.31 5.89 -11.82
CA GLY A 189 0.87 6.07 -11.70
C GLY A 189 0.07 5.45 -12.84
N ASN A 190 -0.98 4.70 -12.51
CA ASN A 190 -1.97 4.18 -13.44
C ASN A 190 -3.13 5.17 -13.61
N ASP A 191 -3.21 5.84 -14.75
CA ASP A 191 -4.25 6.82 -15.10
C ASP A 191 -5.44 6.21 -15.84
N ASP A 192 -5.41 4.92 -16.16
CA ASP A 192 -6.53 4.19 -16.74
C ASP A 192 -6.83 2.93 -15.93
N ASN A 193 -7.45 3.15 -14.76
CA ASN A 193 -7.87 2.08 -13.85
C ASN A 193 -9.21 1.43 -14.22
N LYS A 194 -9.77 1.74 -15.39
CA LYS A 194 -11.08 1.24 -15.86
C LYS A 194 -10.99 0.45 -17.15
N THR A 195 -9.94 0.63 -17.94
CA THR A 195 -9.77 -0.14 -19.17
C THR A 195 -9.74 -1.65 -18.91
N THR A 196 -10.24 -2.37 -19.90
CA THR A 196 -10.24 -3.83 -20.00
C THR A 196 -9.31 -4.31 -21.13
N ASP A 197 -8.66 -3.38 -21.84
CA ASP A 197 -7.62 -3.71 -22.83
C ASP A 197 -6.25 -3.77 -22.16
N ASP A 198 -5.93 -4.93 -21.60
CA ASP A 198 -4.69 -5.15 -20.86
C ASP A 198 -3.45 -4.89 -21.73
N ARG A 199 -3.49 -5.20 -23.04
CA ARG A 199 -2.34 -4.98 -23.92
C ARG A 199 -2.06 -3.49 -24.12
N HIS A 200 -3.13 -2.71 -24.32
CA HIS A 200 -3.02 -1.26 -24.39
C HIS A 200 -2.50 -0.68 -23.07
N LEU A 201 -3.09 -1.10 -21.95
CA LEU A 201 -2.72 -0.64 -20.61
C LEU A 201 -1.24 -0.91 -20.30
N VAL A 202 -0.77 -2.13 -20.50
CA VAL A 202 0.63 -2.49 -20.21
C VAL A 202 1.60 -1.71 -21.07
N ASN A 203 1.33 -1.56 -22.37
CA ASN A 203 2.20 -0.76 -23.24
C ASN A 203 2.24 0.72 -22.80
N HIS A 204 1.10 1.29 -22.43
CA HIS A 204 1.02 2.66 -21.91
C HIS A 204 1.80 2.83 -20.60
N LEU A 205 1.64 1.91 -19.65
CA LEU A 205 2.34 1.97 -18.37
C LEU A 205 3.85 1.71 -18.51
N LEU A 206 4.30 0.92 -19.49
CA LEU A 206 5.72 0.75 -19.80
C LEU A 206 6.36 2.04 -20.32
N GLN A 207 5.66 2.79 -21.18
CA GLN A 207 6.14 4.10 -21.65
C GLN A 207 6.26 5.09 -20.49
N LYS A 208 5.30 5.10 -19.57
CA LYS A 208 5.38 5.90 -18.35
C LYS A 208 6.51 5.48 -17.42
N TYR A 209 6.75 4.18 -17.32
CA TYR A 209 7.84 3.66 -16.51
C TYR A 209 9.20 4.08 -17.07
N GLU A 210 9.39 3.96 -18.38
CA GLU A 210 10.58 4.44 -19.08
C GLU A 210 10.79 5.95 -18.88
N TRP A 211 9.72 6.76 -19.02
CA TRP A 211 9.79 8.20 -18.73
C TRP A 211 10.28 8.49 -17.31
N LEU A 212 9.71 7.82 -16.31
CA LEU A 212 10.07 8.04 -14.91
C LEU A 212 11.52 7.60 -14.64
N ILE A 213 11.95 6.44 -15.15
CA ILE A 213 13.33 5.97 -15.04
C ILE A 213 14.28 6.99 -15.64
N ASN A 214 14.06 7.39 -16.90
CA ASN A 214 14.94 8.33 -17.60
C ASN A 214 15.07 9.65 -16.86
N LYS A 215 13.99 10.13 -16.24
CA LYS A 215 14.01 11.32 -15.40
C LYS A 215 14.85 11.14 -14.14
N VAL A 216 14.64 10.05 -13.39
CA VAL A 216 15.38 9.76 -12.15
C VAL A 216 16.87 9.54 -12.42
N MET A 217 17.24 8.87 -13.52
CA MET A 217 18.65 8.60 -13.85
C MET A 217 19.48 9.86 -14.10
N GLN A 218 18.85 11.02 -14.31
CA GLN A 218 19.52 12.32 -14.48
C GLN A 218 19.51 13.16 -13.20
N ASP A 219 18.87 12.70 -12.13
CA ASP A 219 18.57 13.50 -10.94
C ASP A 219 19.47 13.12 -9.76
N THR A 220 20.48 13.96 -9.50
CA THR A 220 21.46 13.72 -8.44
C THR A 220 20.90 13.81 -7.02
N GLU A 221 19.69 14.35 -6.85
CA GLU A 221 19.03 14.42 -5.53
C GLU A 221 18.25 13.14 -5.20
N LEU A 222 18.11 12.21 -6.15
CA LEU A 222 17.39 10.94 -6.00
C LEU A 222 18.30 9.74 -6.22
N ASN A 223 19.56 9.81 -5.77
CA ASN A 223 20.53 8.74 -5.97
C ASN A 223 20.15 7.43 -5.24
N ASP A 224 19.58 7.52 -4.04
CA ASP A 224 19.16 6.37 -3.23
C ASP A 224 17.64 6.19 -3.24
N VAL A 225 17.10 5.91 -4.43
CA VAL A 225 15.68 5.61 -4.61
C VAL A 225 15.50 4.36 -5.47
N LYS A 226 14.32 3.74 -5.39
CA LYS A 226 13.91 2.64 -6.27
C LYS A 226 12.75 3.09 -7.13
N VAL A 227 12.84 2.88 -8.44
CA VAL A 227 11.77 3.20 -9.39
C VAL A 227 11.09 1.90 -9.81
N LEU A 228 9.81 1.72 -9.44
CA LEU A 228 9.08 0.47 -9.67
C LEU A 228 7.73 0.70 -10.38
N PRO A 229 7.26 -0.27 -11.18
CA PRO A 229 5.90 -0.28 -11.67
C PRO A 229 4.95 -0.95 -10.65
N GLN A 230 3.69 -1.11 -11.04
CA GLN A 230 2.76 -2.04 -10.39
C GLN A 230 2.83 -3.39 -11.12
N LEU A 231 3.60 -4.35 -10.59
CA LEU A 231 3.85 -5.62 -11.28
C LEU A 231 2.56 -6.41 -11.52
N HIS A 232 1.61 -6.39 -10.58
CA HIS A 232 0.32 -7.08 -10.74
C HIS A 232 -0.48 -6.51 -11.93
N THR A 233 -0.42 -5.20 -12.16
CA THR A 233 -1.09 -4.55 -13.30
C THR A 233 -0.48 -4.99 -14.64
N TYR A 234 0.81 -5.31 -14.67
CA TYR A 234 1.47 -5.83 -15.87
C TYR A 234 1.06 -7.26 -16.22
N ILE A 235 0.59 -8.03 -15.24
CA ILE A 235 0.20 -9.44 -15.43
C ILE A 235 -1.32 -9.57 -15.61
N TRP A 236 -2.12 -8.80 -14.87
CA TRP A 236 -3.56 -8.97 -14.76
C TRP A 236 -4.38 -7.70 -15.02
N GLY A 237 -3.74 -6.62 -15.48
CA GLY A 237 -4.42 -5.35 -15.74
C GLY A 237 -5.11 -4.81 -14.49
N ASN A 238 -6.34 -4.31 -14.64
CA ASN A 238 -7.14 -3.75 -13.54
C ASN A 238 -8.00 -4.81 -12.81
N LYS A 239 -7.68 -6.10 -12.96
CA LYS A 239 -8.45 -7.18 -12.35
C LYS A 239 -8.31 -7.12 -10.81
N ARG A 240 -9.44 -7.32 -10.11
CA ARG A 240 -9.50 -7.40 -8.64
C ARG A 240 -9.26 -8.84 -8.15
N GLY A 241 -8.88 -8.96 -6.88
CA GLY A 241 -8.73 -10.25 -6.20
C GLY A 241 -7.64 -11.16 -6.78
N VAL A 242 -6.59 -10.57 -7.36
CA VAL A 242 -5.45 -11.27 -7.97
C VAL A 242 -4.14 -10.89 -7.35
#